data_AF-A0A7S1MEX8-F1
#
_entry.id   AF-A0A7S1MEX8-F1
#
_cell.length_a   1.000
_cell.length_b   1.000
_cell.length_c   1.000
_cell.angle_alpha   90.00
_cell.angle_beta   90.00
_cell.angle_gamma   90.00
#
_symmetry.space_group_name_H-M   'P 1'
#
loop_
_entity.id
_entity.type
_entity.pdbx_description
1 polymer ?
#
loop_
_entity_poly.entity_id
_entity_poly.type
_entity_poly.pdbx_seq_one_letter_code
_entity_poly.pdbx_strand_id
1 'polypeptide(L)'
;FNKALGAVRFRARKMRPDSCASNPAFIPENSSSYNLACFDKFETKFENKDDLYYEPNNFTVKFDDTCVSKFTYIEGDLYRIPCGGYIVDIPLSQSFNQSLTTMRNLRFMGFTNETDTRFFVMEWFTYNPALDMFTGSKYFVEITNGGGWILTAQLRSFRVAVGGPVNFFFFYDIVFTIFVAYYWIKFFRDWRRYYQRTKLVLDYLLSVWSLLEIANLV
;
A
#
# COMPACT_ATOMS: atom_id res chain seq x y z
N PHE A 1 -2.33 -6.85 26.91
CA PHE A 1 -3.41 -7.16 25.97
C PHE A 1 -3.39 -6.14 24.84
N ASN A 2 -3.43 -6.59 23.59
CA ASN A 2 -3.49 -5.70 22.43
C ASN A 2 -4.93 -5.18 22.26
N LYS A 3 -5.08 -3.89 21.97
CA LYS A 3 -6.35 -3.23 21.67
C LYS A 3 -6.45 -3.00 20.17
N ALA A 4 -7.52 -3.45 19.52
CA ALA A 4 -7.79 -3.07 18.13
C ALA A 4 -8.32 -1.63 18.09
N LEU A 5 -7.93 -0.85 17.08
CA LEU A 5 -8.25 0.58 16.99
C LEU A 5 -8.91 0.94 15.66
N GLY A 6 -9.89 1.84 15.72
CA GLY A 6 -10.57 2.39 14.55
C GLY A 6 -11.51 1.40 13.88
N ALA A 7 -11.18 1.01 12.65
CA ALA A 7 -11.99 0.14 11.79
C ALA A 7 -11.10 -0.91 11.11
N VAL A 8 -11.71 -2.02 10.71
CA VAL A 8 -11.12 -2.92 9.72
C VAL A 8 -11.50 -2.37 8.35
N ARG A 9 -10.49 -1.99 7.57
CA ARG A 9 -10.67 -1.42 6.23
C ARG A 9 -10.47 -2.50 5.18
N PHE A 10 -11.45 -2.64 4.31
CA PHE A 10 -11.37 -3.44 3.11
C PHE A 10 -11.19 -2.53 1.90
N ARG A 11 -10.36 -2.98 0.96
CA ARG A 11 -10.12 -2.27 -0.29
C ARG A 11 -10.08 -3.27 -1.43
N ALA A 12 -10.83 -3.02 -2.49
CA ALA A 12 -10.82 -3.86 -3.68
C ALA A 12 -10.55 -3.03 -4.94
N ARG A 13 -9.88 -3.66 -5.91
CA ARG A 13 -9.62 -3.14 -7.25
C ARG A 13 -10.16 -4.13 -8.25
N LYS A 14 -11.04 -3.65 -9.13
CA LYS A 14 -11.81 -4.49 -10.06
C LYS A 14 -11.54 -4.04 -11.49
N MET A 15 -11.59 -4.97 -12.42
CA MET A 15 -11.42 -4.75 -13.85
C MET A 15 -12.78 -4.59 -14.51
N ARG A 16 -12.83 -3.82 -15.60
CA ARG A 16 -14.03 -3.74 -16.44
C ARG A 16 -14.22 -5.03 -17.23
N PRO A 17 -15.47 -5.44 -17.50
CA PRO A 17 -15.77 -6.67 -18.23
C PRO A 17 -15.36 -6.63 -19.71
N ASP A 18 -14.99 -5.46 -20.25
CA ASP A 18 -14.53 -5.26 -21.63
C ASP A 18 -13.01 -5.04 -21.72
N SER A 19 -12.26 -5.41 -20.67
CA SER A 19 -10.82 -5.12 -20.59
C SER A 19 -9.95 -5.93 -21.56
N CYS A 20 -10.46 -7.02 -22.14
CA CYS A 20 -9.80 -7.75 -23.22
C CYS A 20 -10.75 -8.12 -24.35
N ALA A 21 -10.18 -8.45 -25.51
CA ALA A 21 -10.92 -9.00 -26.64
C ALA A 21 -10.99 -10.53 -26.52
N SER A 22 -12.20 -11.06 -26.45
CA SER A 22 -12.45 -12.50 -26.50
C SER A 22 -12.02 -13.06 -27.86
N ASN A 23 -11.32 -14.20 -27.86
CA ASN A 23 -10.93 -14.85 -29.10
C ASN A 23 -12.17 -15.46 -29.78
N PRO A 24 -12.53 -15.03 -31.00
CA PRO A 24 -13.76 -15.44 -31.68
C PRO A 24 -13.82 -16.95 -31.93
N ALA A 25 -12.68 -17.65 -32.02
CA ALA A 25 -12.65 -19.10 -32.20
C ALA A 25 -13.23 -19.90 -31.02
N PHE A 26 -13.35 -19.28 -29.85
CA PHE A 26 -13.92 -19.90 -28.65
C PHE A 26 -15.32 -19.37 -28.30
N ILE A 27 -15.89 -18.49 -29.13
CA ILE A 27 -17.24 -17.95 -28.95
C ILE A 27 -18.22 -18.86 -29.69
N PRO A 28 -19.21 -19.49 -29.01
CA PRO A 28 -20.21 -20.30 -29.69
C PRO A 28 -20.94 -19.50 -30.77
N GLU A 29 -21.13 -20.07 -31.96
CA GLU A 29 -21.78 -19.41 -33.11
C GLU A 29 -23.18 -18.85 -32.78
N ASN A 30 -23.86 -19.45 -31.80
CA ASN A 30 -25.20 -19.04 -31.35
C ASN A 30 -25.20 -18.06 -30.17
N SER A 31 -24.04 -17.71 -29.62
CA SER A 31 -23.96 -16.69 -28.58
C SER A 31 -23.85 -15.32 -29.25
N SER A 32 -24.69 -14.37 -28.85
CA SER A 32 -24.50 -12.99 -29.26
C SER A 32 -23.13 -12.55 -28.74
N SER A 33 -22.19 -12.34 -29.65
CA SER A 33 -20.78 -12.00 -29.40
C SER A 33 -20.55 -10.74 -28.56
N TYR A 34 -21.62 -10.04 -28.19
CA TYR A 34 -21.60 -8.74 -27.53
C TYR A 34 -21.44 -8.79 -26.01
N ASN A 35 -21.63 -9.93 -25.32
CA ASN A 35 -21.72 -9.95 -23.85
C ASN A 35 -20.80 -10.96 -23.13
N LEU A 36 -19.74 -11.47 -23.76
CA LEU A 36 -18.74 -12.28 -23.05
C LEU A 36 -17.79 -11.36 -22.30
N ALA A 37 -17.95 -11.28 -20.97
CA ALA A 37 -17.05 -10.54 -20.10
C ALA A 37 -15.63 -11.14 -20.18
N CYS A 38 -14.65 -10.30 -20.48
CA CYS A 38 -13.24 -10.62 -20.58
C CYS A 38 -12.45 -9.71 -19.64
N PHE A 39 -11.68 -10.33 -18.74
CA PHE A 39 -10.89 -9.62 -17.73
C PHE A 39 -9.39 -9.85 -17.94
N ASP A 40 -8.66 -8.83 -18.40
CA ASP A 40 -7.21 -8.90 -18.63
C ASP A 40 -6.41 -8.79 -17.31
N LYS A 41 -5.07 -8.76 -17.43
CA LYS A 41 -4.15 -8.34 -16.36
C LYS A 41 -4.50 -6.94 -15.89
N PHE A 42 -4.15 -6.67 -14.63
CA PHE A 42 -4.40 -5.36 -14.06
C PHE A 42 -3.65 -4.27 -14.82
N GLU A 43 -4.40 -3.37 -15.44
CA GLU A 43 -3.90 -2.11 -16.00
C GLU A 43 -4.89 -0.99 -15.61
N THR A 44 -4.36 0.16 -15.18
CA THR A 44 -5.18 1.26 -14.64
C THR A 44 -6.23 1.80 -15.61
N LYS A 45 -5.98 1.73 -16.92
CA LYS A 45 -6.96 2.13 -17.95
C LYS A 45 -8.17 1.19 -18.07
N PHE A 46 -8.04 -0.04 -17.57
CA PHE A 46 -9.08 -1.07 -17.62
C PHE A 46 -9.78 -1.28 -16.28
N GLU A 47 -9.47 -0.44 -15.31
CA GLU A 47 -10.09 -0.46 -14.00
C GLU A 47 -11.58 -0.09 -14.08
N ASN A 48 -12.41 -0.84 -13.36
CA ASN A 48 -13.79 -0.50 -13.14
C ASN A 48 -13.89 0.56 -12.04
N LYS A 49 -14.52 1.69 -12.38
CA LYS A 49 -14.75 2.82 -11.49
C LYS A 49 -16.23 3.10 -11.24
N ASP A 50 -17.12 2.25 -11.78
CA ASP A 50 -18.55 2.37 -11.58
C ASP A 50 -18.90 2.01 -10.13
N ASP A 51 -19.89 2.68 -9.56
CA ASP A 51 -20.35 2.40 -8.20
C ASP A 51 -20.87 0.96 -8.10
N LEU A 52 -20.45 0.22 -7.07
CA LEU A 52 -20.98 -1.10 -6.78
C LEU A 52 -22.29 -0.94 -6.00
N TYR A 53 -23.36 -1.55 -6.48
CA TYR A 53 -24.70 -1.39 -5.89
C TYR A 53 -25.34 -2.73 -5.57
N TYR A 54 -25.95 -2.82 -4.39
CA TYR A 54 -26.72 -3.97 -3.93
C TYR A 54 -28.13 -3.54 -3.53
N GLU A 55 -29.08 -3.82 -4.42
CA GLU A 55 -30.49 -3.40 -4.35
C GLU A 55 -31.20 -3.73 -3.04
N PRO A 56 -31.11 -4.94 -2.46
CA PRO A 56 -31.96 -5.33 -1.33
C PRO A 56 -31.86 -4.41 -0.10
N ASN A 57 -30.73 -3.70 0.05
CA ASN A 57 -30.48 -2.80 1.18
C ASN A 57 -30.07 -1.39 0.75
N ASN A 58 -30.19 -1.03 -0.55
CA ASN A 58 -29.62 0.21 -1.10
C ASN A 58 -28.16 0.43 -0.68
N PHE A 59 -27.38 -0.65 -0.63
CA PHE A 59 -25.99 -0.59 -0.17
C PHE A 59 -25.11 -0.27 -1.37
N THR A 60 -24.44 0.88 -1.34
CA THR A 60 -23.56 1.34 -2.41
C THR A 60 -22.13 1.48 -1.90
N VAL A 61 -21.17 0.97 -2.66
CA VAL A 61 -19.75 1.21 -2.44
C VAL A 61 -19.20 2.01 -3.60
N LYS A 62 -18.75 3.23 -3.30
CA LYS A 62 -18.20 4.12 -4.30
C LYS A 62 -16.73 3.83 -4.53
N PHE A 63 -16.31 4.08 -5.77
CA PHE A 63 -14.91 4.07 -6.11
C PHE A 63 -14.24 5.35 -5.61
N ASP A 64 -13.13 5.22 -4.89
CA ASP A 64 -12.36 6.32 -4.33
C ASP A 64 -10.97 6.37 -4.95
N ASP A 65 -10.72 7.40 -5.78
CA ASP A 65 -9.40 7.67 -6.37
C ASP A 65 -8.46 8.42 -5.41
N THR A 66 -8.94 8.80 -4.20
CA THR A 66 -8.14 9.58 -3.27
C THR A 66 -7.09 8.72 -2.58
N CYS A 67 -5.85 9.18 -2.70
CA CYS A 67 -4.71 8.61 -1.99
C CYS A 67 -4.61 9.30 -0.64
N VAL A 68 -5.38 8.82 0.34
CA VAL A 68 -5.40 9.37 1.72
C VAL A 68 -4.00 9.33 2.36
N SER A 69 -3.11 8.46 1.87
CA SER A 69 -1.71 8.39 2.24
C SER A 69 -0.80 8.94 1.14
N LYS A 70 0.36 9.51 1.50
CA LYS A 70 1.46 9.88 0.56
C LYS A 70 1.96 8.71 -0.32
N PHE A 71 1.51 7.48 -0.06
CA PHE A 71 1.79 6.33 -0.92
C PHE A 71 0.99 6.43 -2.21
N THR A 72 1.69 6.45 -3.34
CA THR A 72 1.11 6.48 -4.68
C THR A 72 0.74 5.09 -5.20
N TYR A 73 1.34 4.03 -4.64
CA TYR A 73 1.08 2.64 -5.01
C TYR A 73 1.40 1.68 -3.87
N ILE A 74 0.90 0.46 -3.99
CA ILE A 74 1.30 -0.72 -3.24
C ILE A 74 2.03 -1.63 -4.23
N GLU A 75 3.25 -2.03 -3.87
CA GLU A 75 3.99 -3.05 -4.61
C GLU A 75 3.53 -4.43 -4.13
N GLY A 76 2.84 -5.17 -4.99
CA GLY A 76 2.53 -6.59 -4.79
C GLY A 76 3.56 -7.50 -5.47
N ASP A 77 3.32 -8.80 -5.43
CA ASP A 77 4.20 -9.80 -6.05
C ASP A 77 3.98 -9.87 -7.57
N LEU A 78 2.76 -9.61 -8.03
CA LEU A 78 2.38 -9.60 -9.45
C LEU A 78 2.27 -8.20 -10.02
N TYR A 79 1.67 -7.27 -9.28
CA TYR A 79 1.24 -5.99 -9.80
C TYR A 79 1.63 -4.82 -8.90
N ARG A 80 1.92 -3.69 -9.54
CA ARG A 80 2.02 -2.40 -8.87
C ARG A 80 0.65 -1.73 -8.88
N ILE A 81 -0.02 -1.73 -7.73
CA ILE A 81 -1.41 -1.28 -7.62
C ILE A 81 -1.45 0.18 -7.15
N PRO A 82 -2.09 1.11 -7.88
CA PRO A 82 -2.22 2.49 -7.43
C PRO A 82 -3.04 2.59 -6.13
N CYS A 83 -2.85 3.68 -5.39
CA CYS A 83 -3.69 4.03 -4.24
C CYS A 83 -5.12 4.40 -4.65
N GLY A 84 -6.10 4.04 -3.80
CA GLY A 84 -7.55 4.15 -4.09
C GLY A 84 -8.23 2.79 -4.30
N GLY A 85 -9.44 2.80 -4.83
CA GLY A 85 -10.27 1.64 -5.14
C GLY A 85 -11.64 1.70 -4.47
N TYR A 86 -12.33 0.57 -4.40
CA TYR A 86 -13.55 0.45 -3.59
C TYR A 86 -13.17 0.26 -2.12
N ILE A 87 -13.48 1.23 -1.27
CA ILE A 87 -13.08 1.24 0.14
C ILE A 87 -14.31 1.04 1.03
N VAL A 88 -14.19 0.12 1.99
CA VAL A 88 -15.24 -0.14 2.98
C VAL A 88 -14.62 -0.28 4.36
N ASP A 89 -15.03 0.60 5.27
CA ASP A 89 -14.59 0.58 6.67
C ASP A 89 -15.66 -0.09 7.53
N ILE A 90 -15.27 -1.13 8.28
CA ILE A 90 -16.09 -1.76 9.30
C ILE A 90 -15.61 -1.28 10.67
N PRO A 91 -16.32 -0.33 11.31
CA PRO A 91 -15.91 0.21 12.60
C PRO A 91 -15.88 -0.87 13.67
N LEU A 92 -14.82 -0.88 14.48
CA LEU A 92 -14.71 -1.82 15.60
C LEU A 92 -15.69 -1.50 16.75
N SER A 93 -16.28 -0.30 16.73
CA SER A 93 -17.37 0.10 17.64
C SER A 93 -18.73 -0.46 17.23
N GLN A 94 -18.85 -1.01 16.02
CA GLN A 94 -20.10 -1.54 15.49
C GLN A 94 -20.48 -2.86 16.17
N SER A 95 -21.78 -3.15 16.28
CA SER A 95 -22.22 -4.44 16.83
C SER A 95 -21.95 -5.58 15.83
N PHE A 96 -21.70 -6.78 16.37
CA PHE A 96 -21.41 -7.97 15.57
C PHE A 96 -22.45 -8.23 14.46
N ASN A 97 -23.74 -8.10 14.77
CA ASN A 97 -24.82 -8.34 13.80
C ASN A 97 -24.79 -7.34 12.64
N GLN A 98 -24.44 -6.08 12.91
CA GLN A 98 -24.33 -5.07 11.87
C GLN A 98 -23.10 -5.31 11.01
N SER A 99 -21.94 -5.65 11.60
CA SER A 99 -20.74 -6.02 10.84
C SER A 99 -20.99 -7.25 9.97
N LEU A 100 -21.70 -8.27 10.49
CA LEU A 100 -22.08 -9.45 9.72
C LEU A 100 -23.02 -9.09 8.54
N THR A 101 -23.95 -8.16 8.74
CA THR A 101 -24.84 -7.67 7.68
C THR A 101 -24.05 -6.96 6.58
N THR A 102 -23.11 -6.08 6.96
CA THR A 102 -22.19 -5.44 6.01
C THR A 102 -21.40 -6.48 5.22
N MET A 103 -20.81 -7.48 5.88
CA MET A 103 -20.04 -8.54 5.22
C MET A 103 -20.90 -9.36 4.26
N ARG A 104 -22.16 -9.65 4.61
CA ARG A 104 -23.10 -10.33 3.70
C ARG A 104 -23.41 -9.47 2.48
N ASN A 105 -23.69 -8.19 2.66
CA ASN A 105 -23.95 -7.27 1.55
C ASN A 105 -22.73 -7.18 0.61
N LEU A 106 -21.51 -7.08 1.14
CA LEU A 106 -20.28 -7.10 0.34
C LEU A 106 -20.13 -8.40 -0.45
N ARG A 107 -20.43 -9.53 0.17
CA ARG A 107 -20.41 -10.84 -0.52
C ARG A 107 -21.42 -10.90 -1.66
N PHE A 108 -22.68 -10.53 -1.42
CA PHE A 108 -23.73 -10.60 -2.43
C PHE A 108 -23.57 -9.60 -3.56
N MET A 109 -22.95 -8.45 -3.28
CA MET A 109 -22.55 -7.46 -4.29
C MET A 109 -21.38 -7.95 -5.18
N GLY A 110 -20.68 -9.02 -4.78
CA GLY A 110 -19.46 -9.45 -5.45
C GLY A 110 -18.31 -8.45 -5.25
N PHE A 111 -18.17 -7.89 -4.05
CA PHE A 111 -17.07 -6.98 -3.69
C PHE A 111 -15.68 -7.61 -3.98
N THR A 112 -15.59 -8.92 -3.78
CA THR A 112 -14.46 -9.75 -4.20
C THR A 112 -14.98 -10.94 -5.01
N ASN A 113 -14.41 -11.19 -6.19
CA ASN A 113 -14.65 -12.41 -6.97
C ASN A 113 -13.36 -12.85 -7.69
N GLU A 114 -13.36 -14.05 -8.25
CA GLU A 114 -12.19 -14.59 -8.97
C GLU A 114 -12.04 -13.99 -10.39
N THR A 115 -13.10 -13.40 -10.92
CA THR A 115 -13.18 -13.03 -12.35
C THR A 115 -12.67 -11.61 -12.60
N ASP A 116 -13.21 -10.62 -11.90
CA ASP A 116 -12.97 -9.19 -12.13
C ASP A 116 -12.01 -8.58 -11.12
N THR A 117 -11.88 -9.16 -9.92
CA THR A 117 -11.07 -8.58 -8.86
C THR A 117 -9.61 -8.96 -9.14
N ARG A 118 -8.71 -7.99 -9.02
CA ARG A 118 -7.27 -8.21 -9.21
C ARG A 118 -6.49 -8.01 -7.94
N PHE A 119 -7.00 -7.18 -7.05
CA PHE A 119 -6.35 -6.86 -5.80
C PHE A 119 -7.37 -6.57 -4.71
N PHE A 120 -7.17 -7.20 -3.55
CA PHE A 120 -7.95 -6.99 -2.35
C PHE A 120 -7.03 -6.78 -1.16
N VAL A 121 -7.37 -5.85 -0.27
CA VAL A 121 -6.61 -5.56 0.94
C VAL A 121 -7.53 -5.52 2.13
N MET A 122 -7.09 -6.15 3.21
CA MET A 122 -7.65 -6.00 4.54
C MET A 122 -6.59 -5.37 5.43
N GLU A 123 -6.90 -4.22 6.02
CA GLU A 123 -5.98 -3.49 6.89
C GLU A 123 -6.65 -3.05 8.20
N TRP A 124 -5.91 -3.18 9.31
CA TRP A 124 -6.34 -2.68 10.62
C TRP A 124 -5.13 -2.36 11.50
N PHE A 125 -5.39 -1.61 12.56
CA PHE A 125 -4.37 -1.25 13.54
C PHE A 125 -4.69 -1.87 14.90
N THR A 126 -3.63 -2.28 15.60
CA THR A 126 -3.68 -2.69 17.00
C THR A 126 -2.67 -1.89 17.80
N TYR A 127 -2.94 -1.69 19.09
CA TYR A 127 -2.07 -0.99 20.02
C TYR A 127 -1.82 -1.85 21.25
N ASN A 128 -0.55 -2.00 21.61
CA ASN A 128 -0.13 -2.67 22.84
C ASN A 128 0.31 -1.62 23.86
N PRO A 129 -0.50 -1.34 24.91
CA PRO A 129 -0.15 -0.35 25.93
C PRO A 129 1.04 -0.76 26.81
N ALA A 130 1.34 -2.07 26.92
CA ALA A 130 2.48 -2.52 27.72
C ALA A 130 3.83 -2.24 27.03
N LEU A 131 3.82 -2.14 25.70
CA LEU A 131 5.02 -1.87 24.88
C LEU A 131 5.03 -0.48 24.26
N ASP A 132 3.96 0.30 24.48
CA ASP A 132 3.66 1.56 23.81
C ASP A 132 3.88 1.51 22.29
N MET A 133 3.26 0.52 21.64
CA MET A 133 3.54 0.20 20.24
C MET A 133 2.26 -0.06 19.47
N PHE A 134 2.15 0.61 18.32
CA PHE A 134 1.14 0.35 17.31
C PHE A 134 1.64 -0.74 16.37
N THR A 135 0.75 -1.60 15.92
CA THR A 135 1.02 -2.60 14.89
C THR A 135 -0.06 -2.49 13.82
N GLY A 136 0.34 -2.05 12.64
CA GLY A 136 -0.47 -2.12 11.43
C GLY A 136 -0.39 -3.52 10.85
N SER A 137 -1.54 -4.15 10.69
CA SER A 137 -1.67 -5.45 10.04
C SER A 137 -2.30 -5.26 8.68
N LYS A 138 -1.65 -5.76 7.64
CA LYS A 138 -2.11 -5.60 6.26
C LYS A 138 -1.99 -6.91 5.53
N TYR A 139 -3.10 -7.36 4.98
CA TYR A 139 -3.19 -8.58 4.19
C TYR A 139 -3.62 -8.19 2.80
N PHE A 140 -2.79 -8.49 1.82
CA PHE A 140 -3.06 -8.24 0.41
C PHE A 140 -3.32 -9.59 -0.25
N VAL A 141 -4.33 -9.63 -1.10
CA VAL A 141 -4.64 -10.76 -1.95
C VAL A 141 -4.58 -10.28 -3.39
N GLU A 142 -3.60 -10.79 -4.13
CA GLU A 142 -3.53 -10.62 -5.58
C GLU A 142 -4.22 -11.80 -6.25
N ILE A 143 -5.10 -11.49 -7.20
CA ILE A 143 -5.82 -12.50 -7.97
C ILE A 143 -5.24 -12.50 -9.38
N THR A 144 -4.68 -13.64 -9.78
CA THR A 144 -4.10 -13.82 -11.11
C THR A 144 -5.20 -13.81 -12.17
N ASN A 145 -4.83 -13.59 -13.43
CA ASN A 145 -5.77 -13.69 -14.55
C ASN A 145 -6.45 -15.07 -14.66
N GLY A 146 -5.82 -16.11 -14.13
CA GLY A 146 -6.38 -17.47 -14.08
C GLY A 146 -7.29 -17.73 -12.87
N GLY A 147 -7.56 -16.73 -12.03
CA GLY A 147 -8.38 -16.86 -10.82
C GLY A 147 -7.63 -17.41 -9.60
N GLY A 148 -6.30 -17.52 -9.67
CA GLY A 148 -5.47 -17.98 -8.54
C GLY A 148 -5.25 -16.88 -7.50
N TRP A 149 -5.22 -17.23 -6.22
CA TRP A 149 -5.13 -16.28 -5.11
C TRP A 149 -3.73 -16.33 -4.48
N ILE A 150 -3.05 -15.18 -4.45
CA ILE A 150 -1.75 -15.01 -3.81
C ILE A 150 -1.93 -14.11 -2.59
N LEU A 151 -1.78 -14.69 -1.40
CA LEU A 151 -1.91 -13.99 -0.14
C LEU A 151 -0.55 -13.55 0.38
N THR A 152 -0.39 -12.25 0.59
CA THR A 152 0.82 -11.66 1.17
C THR A 152 0.45 -10.86 2.42
N ALA A 153 1.13 -11.12 3.53
CA ALA A 153 0.91 -10.45 4.81
C ALA A 153 2.07 -9.51 5.13
N GLN A 154 1.73 -8.29 5.54
CA GLN A 154 2.67 -7.29 5.99
C GLN A 154 2.27 -6.78 7.37
N LEU A 155 3.12 -7.05 8.34
CA LEU A 155 2.99 -6.57 9.71
C LEU A 155 4.05 -5.50 9.93
N ARG A 156 3.63 -4.30 10.31
CA ARG A 156 4.55 -3.19 10.64
C ARG A 156 4.21 -2.66 12.02
N SER A 157 5.16 -2.80 12.93
CA SER A 157 5.08 -2.21 14.26
C SER A 157 5.85 -0.90 14.31
N PHE A 158 5.26 0.12 14.91
CA PHE A 158 5.88 1.43 15.09
C PHE A 158 5.43 2.01 16.43
N ARG A 159 6.30 2.81 17.04
CA ARG A 159 5.97 3.57 18.25
C ARG A 159 5.44 4.93 17.81
N VAL A 160 4.33 5.35 18.40
CA VAL A 160 3.85 6.73 18.26
C VAL A 160 4.28 7.44 19.52
N ALA A 161 5.01 8.55 19.39
CA ALA A 161 5.45 9.32 20.54
C ALA A 161 4.24 9.97 21.25
N VAL A 162 3.66 9.27 22.23
CA VAL A 162 2.55 9.78 23.04
C VAL A 162 3.00 9.86 24.51
N GLY A 163 3.50 11.02 24.91
CA GLY A 163 3.56 11.44 26.32
C GLY A 163 4.46 10.68 27.30
N GLY A 164 5.25 9.68 26.88
CA GLY A 164 6.28 9.03 27.71
C GLY A 164 7.53 9.92 27.92
N PRO A 165 8.62 9.42 28.54
CA PRO A 165 9.90 10.14 28.61
C PRO A 165 10.58 10.19 27.23
N VAL A 166 9.97 10.94 26.30
CA VAL A 166 10.42 11.19 24.92
C VAL A 166 11.81 11.87 24.91
N ASN A 167 12.20 12.45 26.05
CA ASN A 167 13.47 13.15 26.22
C ASN A 167 14.70 12.29 25.94
N PHE A 168 14.65 10.97 26.20
CA PHE A 168 15.85 10.14 26.00
C PHE A 168 16.12 9.88 24.52
N PHE A 169 15.14 9.39 23.75
CA PHE A 169 15.30 9.17 22.31
C PHE A 169 15.56 10.47 21.56
N PHE A 170 14.84 11.55 21.91
CA PHE A 170 15.06 12.87 21.31
C PHE A 170 16.49 13.39 21.53
N PHE A 171 17.07 13.13 22.71
CA PHE A 171 18.47 13.48 22.97
C PHE A 171 19.43 12.69 22.06
N TYR A 172 19.24 11.38 21.88
CA TYR A 172 20.05 10.61 20.93
C TYR A 172 19.88 11.10 19.49
N ASP A 173 18.66 11.44 19.07
CA ASP A 173 18.41 11.98 17.74
C ASP A 173 19.14 13.30 17.54
N ILE A 174 19.16 14.19 18.55
CA ILE A 174 19.93 15.44 18.52
C ILE A 174 21.44 15.14 18.43
N VAL A 175 21.97 14.29 19.31
CA VAL A 175 23.41 13.97 19.32
C VAL A 175 23.82 13.34 17.99
N PHE A 176 23.03 12.39 17.49
CA PHE A 176 23.24 11.76 16.18
C PHE A 176 23.22 12.79 15.05
N THR A 177 22.22 13.70 15.04
CA THR A 177 22.13 14.78 14.06
C THR A 177 23.35 15.70 14.10
N ILE A 178 23.86 16.03 15.30
CA ILE A 178 25.08 16.82 15.47
C ILE A 178 26.30 16.07 14.89
N PHE A 179 26.42 14.77 15.14
CA PHE A 179 27.48 13.94 14.57
C PHE A 179 27.41 13.91 13.03
N VAL A 180 26.23 13.68 12.45
CA VAL A 180 26.02 13.69 10.99
C VAL A 180 26.37 15.05 10.41
N ALA A 181 25.91 16.15 11.01
CA ALA A 181 26.24 17.51 10.58
C ALA A 181 27.75 17.78 10.66
N TYR A 182 28.42 17.33 11.73
CA TYR A 182 29.86 17.43 11.89
C TYR A 182 30.61 16.71 10.76
N TYR A 183 30.21 15.48 10.43
CA TYR A 183 30.84 14.71 9.35
C TYR A 183 30.59 15.31 7.98
N TRP A 184 29.40 15.86 7.71
CA TRP A 184 29.15 16.65 6.50
C TRP A 184 30.10 17.86 6.40
N ILE A 185 30.24 18.65 7.48
CA ILE A 185 31.15 19.80 7.50
C ILE A 185 32.59 19.35 7.28
N LYS A 186 33.03 18.27 7.93
CA LYS A 186 34.37 17.70 7.75
C LYS A 186 34.58 17.28 6.29
N PHE A 187 33.65 16.53 5.71
CA PHE A 187 33.69 16.09 4.33
C PHE A 187 33.87 17.27 3.36
N PHE A 188 33.05 18.32 3.49
CA PHE A 188 33.19 19.52 2.64
C PHE A 188 34.50 20.27 2.88
N ARG A 189 35.00 20.32 4.11
CA ARG A 189 36.30 20.95 4.42
C ARG A 189 37.46 20.18 3.79
N ASP A 190 37.44 18.86 3.87
CA ASP A 190 38.49 18.01 3.32
C ASP A 190 38.43 17.99 1.79
N TRP A 191 37.24 17.96 1.20
CA TRP A 191 37.05 18.15 -0.24
C TRP A 191 37.59 19.52 -0.72
N ARG A 192 37.26 20.61 -0.01
CA ARG A 192 37.78 21.95 -0.34
C ARG A 192 39.30 22.03 -0.23
N ARG A 193 39.89 21.41 0.81
CA ARG A 193 41.35 21.35 0.99
C ARG A 193 42.02 20.53 -0.10
N TYR A 194 41.44 19.39 -0.48
CA TYR A 194 41.93 18.55 -1.57
C TYR A 194 41.93 19.32 -2.88
N TYR A 195 40.79 19.96 -3.21
CA TYR A 195 40.65 20.79 -4.41
C TYR A 195 41.68 21.93 -4.45
N GLN A 196 41.95 22.59 -3.33
CA GLN A 196 42.96 23.64 -3.27
C GLN A 196 44.37 23.14 -3.58
N ARG A 197 44.69 21.87 -3.25
CA ARG A 197 46.01 21.27 -3.47
C ARG A 197 46.19 20.70 -4.87
N THR A 198 45.22 19.93 -5.37
CA THR A 198 45.37 19.16 -6.62
C THR A 198 44.67 19.81 -7.81
N LYS A 199 43.70 20.70 -7.57
CA LYS A 199 42.76 21.23 -8.58
C LYS A 199 41.89 20.16 -9.26
N LEU A 200 41.98 18.90 -8.84
CA LEU A 200 41.20 17.79 -9.37
C LEU A 200 40.00 17.50 -8.47
N VAL A 201 38.81 17.88 -8.92
CA VAL A 201 37.56 17.78 -8.13
C VAL A 201 37.06 16.33 -8.05
N LEU A 202 37.10 15.61 -9.18
CA LEU A 202 36.48 14.28 -9.31
C LEU A 202 37.26 13.17 -8.63
N ASP A 203 38.58 13.31 -8.55
CA ASP A 203 39.47 12.30 -7.99
C ASP A 203 39.18 12.04 -6.50
N TYR A 204 38.87 13.09 -5.74
CA TYR A 204 38.43 12.96 -4.35
C TYR A 204 37.08 12.23 -4.25
N LEU A 205 36.10 12.63 -5.06
CA LEU A 205 34.75 12.05 -5.00
C LEU A 205 34.70 10.59 -5.46
N LEU A 206 35.57 10.20 -6.39
CA LEU A 206 35.67 8.83 -6.91
C LEU A 206 36.57 7.93 -6.06
N SER A 207 37.24 8.48 -5.04
CA SER A 207 37.97 7.68 -4.07
C SER A 207 37.01 6.72 -3.37
N VAL A 208 37.39 5.44 -3.30
CA VAL A 208 36.59 4.39 -2.64
C VAL A 208 36.22 4.79 -1.21
N TRP A 209 37.14 5.46 -0.49
CA TRP A 209 36.90 5.92 0.86
C TRP A 209 35.87 7.04 0.93
N SER A 210 35.93 8.02 0.02
CA SER A 210 34.96 9.10 -0.04
C SER A 210 33.59 8.62 -0.49
N LEU A 211 33.52 7.64 -1.40
CA LEU A 211 32.26 6.99 -1.76
C LEU A 211 31.64 6.26 -0.57
N LEU A 212 32.43 5.54 0.22
CA LEU A 212 31.95 4.89 1.46
C LEU A 212 31.49 5.91 2.50
N GLU A 213 32.19 7.03 2.66
CA GLU A 213 31.78 8.12 3.57
C GLU A 213 30.45 8.75 3.12
N ILE A 214 30.30 9.04 1.82
CA ILE A 214 29.05 9.58 1.27
C ILE A 214 27.91 8.55 1.43
N ALA A 215 28.16 7.28 1.11
CA ALA A 215 27.15 6.22 1.22
C ALA A 215 26.68 6.00 2.67
N ASN A 216 27.55 6.25 3.67
CA ASN A 216 27.17 6.19 5.08
C ASN A 216 26.45 7.46 5.58
N LEU A 217 26.60 8.60 4.89
CA LEU A 217 26.00 9.88 5.26
C LEU A 217 24.63 10.14 4.62
N VAL A 218 24.29 9.38 3.57
CA VAL A 218 23.01 9.41 2.83
C VAL A 218 22.05 8.39 3.42
#